data_AF-A0A1J4LRJ2-F1
#
_entry.id   AF-A0A1J4LRJ2-F1
#
_cell.length_a   1.000
_cell.length_b   1.000
_cell.length_c   1.000
_cell.angle_alpha   90.00
_cell.angle_beta   90.00
_cell.angle_gamma   90.00
#
_symmetry.space_group_name_H-M   'P 1'
#
loop_
_entity.id
_entity.type
_entity.pdbx_description
1 polymer ?
#
loop_
_entity_poly.entity_id
_entity_poly.type
_entity_poly.pdbx_seq_one_letter_code
_entity_poly.pdbx_strand_id
1 'polypeptide(L)'
;MATSRQLTVDLADTEAIIGRPLTIRVRDSSCRPVEGAIVSTATGSKTARTNADGYCQLTFHSPGFWQLFVTRESDERHTYRPTTTVVRAITAGAATQRTRRAIASQA
;
A
#
# COMPACT_ATOMS: atom_id res chain seq x y z
N MET A 1 10.62 3.08 -28.52
CA MET A 1 9.31 3.31 -27.87
C MET A 1 9.40 2.86 -26.42
N ALA A 2 9.06 3.71 -25.46
CA ALA A 2 9.00 3.32 -24.06
C ALA A 2 7.82 2.37 -23.81
N THR A 3 7.99 1.33 -23.00
CA THR A 3 6.91 0.41 -22.66
C THR A 3 6.06 1.00 -21.54
N SER A 4 4.74 1.09 -21.75
CA SER A 4 3.82 1.51 -20.70
C SER A 4 3.62 0.39 -19.68
N ARG A 5 3.81 0.71 -18.40
CA ARG A 5 3.62 -0.21 -17.27
C ARG A 5 2.61 0.38 -16.30
N GLN A 6 1.56 -0.36 -16.00
CA GLN A 6 0.58 0.06 -14.99
C GLN A 6 1.08 -0.35 -13.61
N LEU A 7 1.08 0.59 -12.67
CA LEU A 7 1.39 0.28 -11.28
C LEU A 7 0.19 -0.40 -10.61
N THR A 8 0.50 -1.37 -9.77
CA THR A 8 -0.45 -2.12 -8.96
C THR A 8 0.08 -2.18 -7.54
N VAL A 9 -0.84 -2.13 -6.58
CA VAL A 9 -0.51 -2.23 -5.16
C VAL A 9 -1.02 -3.57 -4.66
N ASP A 10 -0.10 -4.35 -4.12
CA ASP A 10 -0.35 -5.65 -3.52
C ASP A 10 -0.19 -5.49 -2.00
N LEU A 11 -1.30 -5.68 -1.28
CA LEU A 11 -1.40 -5.53 0.16
C LEU A 11 -1.84 -6.87 0.73
N ALA A 12 -1.10 -7.37 1.72
CA ALA A 12 -1.51 -8.57 2.44
C ALA A 12 -2.85 -8.35 3.16
N ASP A 13 -3.08 -7.13 3.64
CA ASP A 13 -4.35 -6.70 4.21
C ASP A 13 -4.63 -5.23 3.83
N THR A 14 -5.89 -4.90 3.62
CA THR A 14 -6.32 -3.50 3.39
C THR A 14 -6.53 -2.75 4.71
N GLU A 15 -6.39 -3.43 5.85
CA GLU A 15 -6.44 -2.88 7.20
C GLU A 15 -5.02 -2.68 7.76
N ALA A 16 -4.71 -1.44 8.15
CA ALA A 16 -3.47 -1.11 8.84
C ALA A 16 -3.73 -0.96 10.33
N ILE A 17 -2.92 -1.59 11.17
CA ILE A 17 -2.98 -1.37 12.62
C ILE A 17 -2.20 -0.10 12.95
N ILE A 18 -2.86 0.83 13.63
CA ILE A 18 -2.24 2.08 14.09
C ILE A 18 -1.02 1.78 14.96
N GLY A 19 0.07 2.52 14.71
CA GLY A 19 1.34 2.33 15.40
C GLY A 19 2.16 1.13 14.92
N ARG A 20 1.66 0.34 13.96
CA ARG A 20 2.42 -0.76 13.33
C ARG A 20 2.74 -0.41 11.87
N PRO A 21 3.90 -0.83 11.36
CA PRO A 21 4.24 -0.64 9.96
C PRO A 21 3.33 -1.51 9.07
N LEU A 22 2.60 -0.87 8.16
CA LEU A 22 1.94 -1.56 7.05
C LEU A 22 2.97 -1.79 5.96
N THR A 23 3.16 -3.04 5.57
CA THR A 23 4.01 -3.40 4.42
C THR A 23 3.19 -3.29 3.14
N ILE A 24 3.71 -2.53 2.20
CA ILE A 24 3.08 -2.24 0.91
C ILE A 24 4.01 -2.76 -0.17
N ARG A 25 3.48 -3.56 -1.09
CA ARG A 25 4.23 -4.03 -2.26
C ARG A 25 3.69 -3.35 -3.51
N VAL A 26 4.58 -2.82 -4.33
CA VAL A 26 4.26 -2.21 -5.62
C VAL A 26 4.82 -3.09 -6.73
N ARG A 27 3.94 -3.41 -7.69
CA ARG A 27 4.28 -4.22 -8.87
C ARG A 27 3.77 -3.56 -10.14
N ASP A 28 4.33 -3.94 -11.28
CA ASP A 28 3.78 -3.59 -12.58
C ASP A 28 2.71 -4.60 -13.03
N SER A 29 2.04 -4.31 -14.16
CA SER A 29 1.06 -5.20 -14.80
C SER A 29 1.63 -6.56 -15.25
N SER A 30 2.95 -6.74 -15.25
CA SER A 30 3.63 -8.01 -15.50
C SER A 30 4.02 -8.73 -14.20
N CYS A 31 3.46 -8.31 -13.06
CA CYS A 31 3.77 -8.80 -11.71
C CYS A 31 5.24 -8.61 -11.29
N ARG A 32 6.00 -7.74 -11.96
CA ARG A 32 7.39 -7.45 -11.59
C ARG A 32 7.44 -6.40 -10.48
N PRO A 33 8.33 -6.57 -9.49
CA PRO A 33 8.51 -5.54 -8.46
C PRO A 33 8.97 -4.23 -9.09
N VAL A 34 8.46 -3.11 -8.57
CA VAL A 34 8.84 -1.78 -9.03
C VAL A 34 9.68 -1.11 -7.95
N GLU A 35 10.96 -0.96 -8.24
CA GLU A 35 11.89 -0.25 -7.37
C GLU A 35 11.68 1.26 -7.43
N GLY A 36 11.79 1.90 -6.27
CA GLY A 36 11.75 3.33 -6.07
C GLY A 36 10.47 4.02 -6.50
N ALA A 37 9.36 3.31 -6.59
CA ALA A 37 8.03 3.90 -6.66
C ALA A 37 7.78 4.69 -5.36
N ILE A 38 7.13 5.83 -5.50
CA ILE A 38 6.76 6.72 -4.40
C ILE A 38 5.34 6.37 -4.00
N VAL A 39 5.15 5.97 -2.76
CA VAL A 39 3.86 5.74 -2.13
C VAL A 39 3.60 6.88 -1.16
N SER A 40 2.59 7.70 -1.43
CA SER A 40 2.22 8.83 -0.59
C SER A 40 0.76 8.79 -0.19
N THR A 41 0.42 9.41 0.93
CA THR A 41 -0.99 9.66 1.28
C THR A 41 -1.55 10.80 0.43
N ALA A 42 -2.88 10.84 0.28
CA ALA A 42 -3.58 11.92 -0.42
C ALA A 42 -3.25 13.32 0.06
N THR A 43 -3.01 13.46 1.36
CA THR A 43 -2.62 14.71 2.01
C THR A 43 -1.13 15.04 1.85
N GLY A 44 -0.32 14.11 1.31
CA GLY A 44 1.13 14.22 1.24
C GLY A 44 1.84 14.13 2.60
N SER A 45 1.11 13.89 3.69
CA SER A 45 1.65 13.89 5.06
C SER A 45 2.58 12.71 5.34
N LYS A 46 2.48 11.63 4.55
CA LYS A 46 3.31 10.45 4.66
C LYS A 46 3.74 10.02 3.27
N THR A 47 5.03 9.74 3.12
CA THR A 47 5.63 9.30 1.86
C THR A 47 6.68 8.23 2.15
N ALA A 48 6.69 7.18 1.34
CA ALA A 48 7.69 6.12 1.37
C ALA A 48 8.11 5.77 -0.05
N ARG A 49 9.33 5.24 -0.20
CA ARG A 49 9.87 4.80 -1.48
C ARG A 49 10.10 3.29 -1.45
N THR A 50 9.74 2.60 -2.53
CA THR A 50 9.94 1.15 -2.61
C THR A 50 11.41 0.78 -2.81
N ASN A 51 11.84 -0.33 -2.21
CA ASN A 51 13.16 -0.92 -2.41
C ASN A 51 13.23 -1.75 -3.70
N ALA A 52 14.37 -2.38 -3.98
CA ALA A 52 14.60 -3.23 -5.16
C ALA A 52 13.56 -4.37 -5.32
N ASP A 53 13.06 -4.90 -4.20
CA ASP A 53 12.03 -5.94 -4.16
C ASP A 53 10.59 -5.41 -4.34
N GLY A 54 10.45 -4.08 -4.49
CA GLY A 54 9.18 -3.39 -4.66
C GLY A 54 8.41 -3.15 -3.36
N TYR A 55 9.06 -3.26 -2.20
CA TYR A 55 8.41 -3.07 -0.89
C TYR A 55 8.72 -1.70 -0.28
N CYS A 56 7.73 -1.14 0.41
CA CYS A 56 7.91 -0.03 1.33
C CYS A 56 7.03 -0.23 2.57
N GLN A 57 7.28 0.58 3.61
CA GLN A 57 6.49 0.55 4.84
C GLN A 57 5.92 1.93 5.16
N LEU A 58 4.66 1.97 5.58
CA LEU A 58 4.00 3.17 6.09
C LEU A 58 3.37 2.88 7.44
N THR A 59 3.56 3.78 8.41
CA THR A 59 2.93 3.69 9.73
C THR A 59 1.88 4.77 9.89
N PHE A 60 0.65 4.36 10.21
CA PHE A 60 -0.45 5.28 10.48
C PHE A 60 -0.60 5.51 11.99
N HIS A 61 -0.90 6.74 12.39
CA HIS A 61 -1.07 7.11 13.81
C HIS A 61 -2.51 7.49 14.17
N SER A 62 -3.40 7.54 13.17
CA SER A 62 -4.80 7.90 13.39
C SER A 62 -5.71 6.94 12.63
N PRO A 63 -6.83 6.52 13.22
CA PRO A 63 -7.80 5.66 12.56
C PRO A 63 -8.49 6.39 11.41
N GLY A 64 -8.97 5.64 10.44
CA GLY A 64 -9.72 6.18 9.31
C GLY A 64 -9.35 5.54 7.98
N PHE A 65 -9.93 6.06 6.91
CA PHE A 65 -9.60 5.65 5.55
C PHE A 65 -8.49 6.56 5.01
N TRP A 66 -7.42 5.93 4.55
CA TRP A 66 -6.24 6.56 4.00
C TRP A 66 -6.13 6.19 2.53
N GLN A 67 -6.30 7.19 1.67
CA GLN A 67 -6.06 7.03 0.25
C GLN A 67 -4.55 7.18 -0.01
N LEU A 68 -4.00 6.18 -0.68
CA LEU A 68 -2.60 6.07 -1.08
C LEU A 68 -2.48 6.30 -2.57
N PHE A 69 -1.56 7.17 -2.95
CA PHE A 69 -1.15 7.42 -4.32
C PHE A 69 0.20 6.77 -4.55
N VAL A 70 0.29 6.00 -5.63
CA VAL A 70 1.53 5.34 -6.02
C VAL A 70 1.94 5.87 -7.37
N THR A 71 3.11 6.51 -7.40
CA THR A 71 3.68 7.12 -8.59
C THR A 71 5.10 6.61 -8.81
N ARG A 72 5.54 6.62 -10.06
CA ARG A 72 6.93 6.36 -10.41
C ARG A 72 7.27 7.27 -11.58
N GLU A 73 8.42 7.94 -11.47
CA GLU A 73 8.92 8.76 -12.56
C GLU A 73 9.17 7.88 -13.79
N SER A 74 8.80 8.40 -14.96
CA SER A 74 8.99 7.68 -16.21
C SER A 74 10.42 7.88 -16.70
N ASP A 75 11.03 6.81 -17.18
CA ASP A 75 12.38 6.80 -17.72
C ASP A 75 12.33 6.65 -19.25
N GLU A 76 13.46 6.82 -19.94
CA GLU A 76 13.56 6.66 -21.41
C GLU A 76 13.05 5.30 -21.92
N ARG A 77 13.06 4.27 -21.06
CA ARG A 77 12.62 2.90 -21.39
C ARG A 77 11.19 2.59 -20.94
N HIS A 78 10.68 3.27 -19.90
CA HIS A 78 9.44 2.86 -19.25
C HIS A 78 8.59 4.05 -18.84
N THR A 79 7.33 4.03 -19.26
CA THR A 79 6.33 5.00 -18.79
C THR A 79 5.44 4.33 -17.76
N TYR A 80 5.41 4.86 -16.54
CA TYR A 80 4.60 4.29 -15.47
C TYR A 80 3.26 5.02 -15.36
N ARG A 81 2.17 4.25 -15.34
CA ARG A 81 0.85 4.79 -15.02
C ARG A 81 0.64 4.75 -13.51
N PRO A 82 0.36 5.89 -12.87
CA PRO A 82 0.12 5.94 -11.43
C PRO A 82 -1.13 5.14 -11.07
N THR A 83 -1.21 4.75 -9.80
CA THR A 83 -2.37 4.04 -9.25
C THR A 83 -2.73 4.57 -7.88
N THR A 84 -3.96 4.33 -7.47
CA THR A 84 -4.49 4.77 -6.19
C THR A 84 -5.14 3.60 -5.49
N THR A 85 -4.89 3.45 -4.19
CA THR A 85 -5.55 2.44 -3.36
C THR A 85 -6.02 3.05 -2.04
N VAL A 86 -6.96 2.39 -1.36
CA VAL A 86 -7.47 2.85 -0.07
C VAL A 86 -7.14 1.81 0.99
N VAL A 87 -6.60 2.29 2.11
CA VAL A 87 -6.26 1.49 3.29
C VAL A 87 -7.06 1.99 4.48
N ARG A 88 -7.57 1.07 5.29
CA ARG A 88 -8.29 1.41 6.51
C ARG A 88 -7.38 1.27 7.73
N ALA A 89 -7.00 2.37 8.34
CA ALA A 89 -6.28 2.35 9.61
C ALA A 89 -7.25 2.08 10.77
N ILE A 90 -6.98 1.04 11.56
CA ILE A 90 -7.77 0.61 12.71
C ILE A 90 -6.92 0.55 13.98
N THR A 91 -7.56 0.66 15.14
CA THR A 91 -6.88 0.46 16.42
C THR A 91 -6.60 -1.03 16.65
N ALA A 92 -5.56 -1.35 17.42
CA ALA A 92 -5.23 -2.73 17.77
C ALA A 92 -6.39 -3.46 18.49
N GLY A 93 -7.19 -2.73 19.27
CA GLY A 93 -8.41 -3.25 19.90
C GLY A 93 -9.47 -3.69 18.87
N ALA A 94 -9.67 -2.91 17.81
CA ALA A 94 -10.63 -3.25 16.75
C ALA A 94 -10.18 -4.49 15.94
N ALA A 95 -8.87 -4.62 15.67
CA ALA A 95 -8.32 -5.81 15.00
C ALA A 95 -8.58 -7.10 15.81
N THR A 96 -8.38 -7.05 17.12
CA THR A 96 -8.59 -8.19 18.04
C THR A 96 -10.06 -8.62 18.12
N GLN A 97 -10.99 -7.66 18.03
CA GLN A 97 -12.43 -7.93 18.11
C GLN A 97 -12.97 -8.65 16.87
N ARG A 98 -12.37 -8.44 15.70
CA ARG A 98 -12.69 -9.19 14.47
C ARG A 98 -12.28 -10.64 14.57
N THR A 99 -11.06 -10.91 15.05
CA THR A 99 -10.61 -12.30 15.27
C THR A 99 -11.56 -13.02 16.21
N ARG A 100 -12.01 -12.37 17.30
CA ARG A 100 -12.99 -12.96 18.23
C ARG A 100 -14.36 -13.22 17.59
N ARG A 101 -14.88 -12.33 16.75
CA ARG A 101 -16.17 -12.55 16.07
C ARG A 101 -16.11 -13.67 15.04
N ALA A 102 -15.00 -13.81 14.31
CA ALA A 102 -14.84 -14.90 13.33
C ALA A 102 -14.90 -16.29 13.99
N ILE A 103 -14.37 -16.40 15.21
CA ILE A 103 -14.37 -17.66 15.98
C ILE A 103 -15.74 -17.92 16.62
N ALA A 104 -16.45 -16.87 17.05
CA ALA A 104 -17.74 -17.00 17.73
C ALA A 104 -18.92 -17.37 16.80
N SER A 105 -18.79 -17.19 15.49
CA SER A 105 -19.81 -17.60 14.50
C SER A 105 -19.70 -19.06 14.02
N GLN A 106 -18.82 -19.86 14.63
CA GLN A 106 -18.63 -21.28 14.32
C GLN A 106 -19.08 -22.24 15.45
N ALA A 107 -19.79 -21.74 16.47
CA ALA A 107 -20.32 -22.53 17.58
C ALA A 107 -21.85 -22.58 17.55
#